data_AF-A0A959BGA2-F1
#
_entry.id   AF-A0A959BGA2-F1
#
_cell.length_a   1.000
_cell.length_b   1.000
_cell.length_c   1.000
_cell.angle_alpha   90.00
_cell.angle_beta   90.00
_cell.angle_gamma   90.00
#
_symmetry.space_group_name_H-M   'P 1'
#
loop_
_entity.id
_entity.type
_entity.pdbx_description
1 polymer ?
#
loop_
_entity_poly.entity_id
_entity_poly.type
_entity_poly.pdbx_seq_one_letter_code
_entity_poly.pdbx_strand_id
1 'polypeptide(L)'
;MDIVFLAFANSREVPLPTLREEDEKVYSILSRRALQQHFSIHRDSNTSIARIAEYLVLFRDYLTVFHFSGHAGRDALLLEDKPAQATGIAELLGQCPKLKLIVLNGCSTGGQVKNLLSMKSRPLVIATSAPVGDPSATQFAISFYQALSEQYYTVAESFQAGMGAAQTVAAERLAVRRGAGIEAMEGDIPLWGLFCKDESGTEWRLPDYPYDAYNPAQEPNAFLITQLIENLAPHNKEVEKIREDESLGAVHNILDKREAILKSLPHPISEQLRKLLVPESEFTKAIFYDKPGPARLRQMTVTYDTVIELLAFILLAQLWDALAGSEKLRLSGETQQTIQSFFLARQAEQATYDYLPLIRQVGLTLQENHTPFFIPEMKKASLLFEEQSDFCSACKFMEKAKEKMLPTNGLSETEALQLCRIAEEKLAMILGRLGFIARYTLASVKDIDVIKYRHSKVPKFKHKLVKLVQRFVGLAEEQQVLEKYMDTASVLLLNNGAERRQFLNLSPFLIDENAFDEKAAIAKLYFFDHYEKGGDAYCYKHVYKPNDQPLMIRQQANFRIIKSQFDSFAQLIFQQPMKEAV
;
A
#
# COMPACT_ATOMS: atom_id res chain seq x y z
N MET A 1 5.29 -5.67 -14.87
CA MET A 1 6.66 -5.16 -15.07
C MET A 1 7.62 -6.14 -14.45
N ASP A 2 8.77 -6.40 -15.07
CA ASP A 2 9.81 -7.24 -14.48
C ASP A 2 10.89 -6.35 -13.85
N ILE A 3 11.32 -6.69 -12.64
CA ILE A 3 12.30 -5.92 -11.86
C ILE A 3 13.60 -6.72 -11.71
N VAL A 4 14.71 -6.06 -12.03
CA VAL A 4 16.08 -6.47 -11.76
C VAL A 4 16.56 -5.67 -10.55
N PHE A 5 16.74 -6.33 -9.40
CA PHE A 5 17.29 -5.71 -8.20
C PHE A 5 18.78 -5.99 -8.09
N LEU A 6 19.59 -4.93 -8.17
CA LEU A 6 21.04 -4.96 -7.96
C LEU A 6 21.39 -4.39 -6.57
N ALA A 7 21.85 -5.26 -5.68
CA ALA A 7 22.21 -4.95 -4.31
C ALA A 7 23.73 -5.11 -4.12
N PHE A 8 24.42 -3.99 -3.87
CA PHE A 8 25.86 -3.96 -3.62
C PHE A 8 26.13 -3.54 -2.18
N ALA A 9 26.88 -4.36 -1.45
CA ALA A 9 27.28 -4.09 -0.06
C ALA A 9 28.65 -3.40 -0.01
N ASN A 10 28.78 -2.25 -0.68
CA ASN A 10 30.03 -1.50 -0.69
C ASN A 10 30.09 -0.55 0.51
N SER A 11 31.05 -0.77 1.40
CA SER A 11 31.19 0.03 2.63
C SER A 11 31.44 1.50 2.29
N ARG A 12 30.67 2.40 2.91
CA ARG A 12 30.95 3.85 2.80
C ARG A 12 32.26 4.28 3.47
N GLU A 13 32.67 3.57 4.51
CA GLU A 13 33.88 3.88 5.28
C GLU A 13 35.14 3.31 4.60
N VAL A 14 35.03 2.08 4.08
CA VAL A 14 36.12 1.37 3.41
C VAL A 14 35.62 0.83 2.05
N PRO A 15 35.46 1.71 1.05
CA PRO A 15 34.92 1.30 -0.24
C PRO A 15 35.91 0.41 -1.00
N LEU A 16 35.40 -0.67 -1.59
CA LEU A 16 36.15 -1.52 -2.51
C LEU A 16 36.02 -0.97 -3.94
N PRO A 17 37.14 -0.60 -4.61
CA PRO A 17 37.10 -0.07 -5.97
C PRO A 17 36.52 -1.05 -6.99
N THR A 18 36.81 -2.33 -6.83
CA THR A 18 36.33 -3.44 -7.67
C THR A 18 34.81 -3.62 -7.59
N LEU A 19 34.24 -3.46 -6.39
CA LEU A 19 32.79 -3.54 -6.18
C LEU A 19 32.08 -2.30 -6.74
N ARG A 20 32.71 -1.12 -6.64
CA ARG A 20 32.23 0.10 -7.30
C ARG A 20 32.25 -0.03 -8.82
N GLU A 21 33.32 -0.59 -9.37
CA GLU A 21 33.44 -0.85 -10.80
C GLU A 21 32.37 -1.83 -11.29
N GLU A 22 32.16 -2.95 -10.57
CA GLU A 22 31.09 -3.90 -10.87
C GLU A 22 29.74 -3.19 -10.92
N ASP A 23 29.42 -2.43 -9.88
CA ASP A 23 28.16 -1.71 -9.74
C ASP A 23 27.90 -0.71 -10.89
N GLU A 24 28.88 0.16 -11.17
CA GLU A 24 28.76 1.15 -12.24
C GLU A 24 28.62 0.49 -13.63
N LYS A 25 29.41 -0.56 -13.91
CA LYS A 25 29.41 -1.25 -15.20
C LYS A 25 28.14 -2.06 -15.40
N VAL A 26 27.75 -2.90 -14.44
CA VAL A 26 26.53 -3.73 -14.53
C VAL A 26 25.30 -2.83 -14.71
N TYR A 27 25.20 -1.74 -13.94
CA TYR A 27 24.12 -0.78 -14.12
C TYR A 27 24.11 -0.18 -15.52
N SER A 28 25.27 0.24 -16.06
CA SER A 28 25.36 0.83 -17.40
C SER A 28 24.93 -0.13 -18.51
N ILE A 29 25.29 -1.41 -18.40
CA ILE A 29 24.95 -2.49 -19.35
C ILE A 29 23.45 -2.73 -19.40
N LEU A 30 22.80 -2.76 -18.23
CA LEU A 30 21.36 -2.99 -18.12
C LEU A 30 20.54 -1.75 -18.48
N SER A 31 21.08 -0.55 -18.24
CA SER A 31 20.37 0.73 -18.41
C SER A 31 19.83 0.93 -19.83
N ARG A 32 20.55 0.48 -20.86
CA ARG A 32 20.10 0.62 -22.26
C ARG A 32 18.76 -0.09 -22.50
N ARG A 33 18.61 -1.33 -22.01
CA ARG A 33 17.37 -2.11 -22.15
C ARG A 33 16.28 -1.65 -21.18
N ALA A 34 16.67 -1.12 -20.01
CA ALA A 34 15.73 -0.48 -19.11
C ALA A 34 15.10 0.80 -19.72
N LEU A 35 15.87 1.61 -20.45
CA LEU A 35 15.34 2.75 -21.22
C LEU A 35 14.36 2.33 -22.32
N GLN A 36 14.56 1.14 -22.89
CA GLN A 36 13.64 0.51 -23.84
C GLN A 36 12.45 -0.17 -23.15
N GLN A 37 12.35 -0.07 -21.82
CA GLN A 37 11.25 -0.60 -21.01
C GLN A 37 11.09 -2.11 -21.08
N HIS A 38 12.18 -2.82 -21.40
CA HIS A 38 12.25 -4.26 -21.35
C HIS A 38 12.12 -4.79 -19.90
N PHE A 39 12.65 -4.03 -18.94
CA PHE A 39 12.55 -4.28 -17.50
C PHE A 39 12.89 -3.00 -16.73
N SER A 40 12.62 -2.98 -15.42
CA SER A 40 13.05 -1.91 -14.51
C SER A 40 14.24 -2.34 -13.68
N ILE A 41 15.20 -1.43 -13.47
CA ILE A 41 16.36 -1.68 -12.60
C ILE A 41 16.14 -0.95 -11.29
N HIS A 42 16.17 -1.67 -10.18
CA HIS A 42 16.34 -1.08 -8.86
C HIS A 42 17.78 -1.32 -8.42
N ARG A 43 18.54 -0.25 -8.17
CA ARG A 43 19.96 -0.31 -7.82
C ARG A 43 20.17 0.26 -6.42
N ASP A 44 20.81 -0.51 -5.56
CA ASP A 44 21.26 -0.06 -4.25
C ASP A 44 22.76 -0.30 -4.07
N SER A 45 23.56 0.76 -4.20
CA SER A 45 25.03 0.70 -4.20
C SER A 45 25.66 0.49 -2.83
N ASN A 46 24.91 0.74 -1.75
CA ASN A 46 25.39 0.66 -0.36
C ASN A 46 24.27 0.04 0.49
N THR A 47 23.92 -1.20 0.18
CA THR A 47 22.74 -1.86 0.75
C THR A 47 23.00 -2.36 2.17
N SER A 48 21.99 -2.24 3.03
CA SER A 48 21.93 -2.90 4.34
C SER A 48 20.91 -4.03 4.36
N ILE A 49 20.89 -4.85 5.42
CA ILE A 49 19.88 -5.93 5.61
C ILE A 49 18.47 -5.36 5.57
N ALA A 50 18.26 -4.26 6.28
CA ALA A 50 16.95 -3.61 6.37
C ALA A 50 16.47 -3.17 4.98
N ARG A 51 17.37 -2.59 4.17
CA ARG A 51 17.06 -2.15 2.81
C ARG A 51 16.77 -3.32 1.86
N ILE A 52 17.55 -4.41 1.92
CA ILE A 52 17.24 -5.62 1.14
C ILE A 52 15.86 -6.14 1.51
N ALA A 53 15.57 -6.31 2.80
CA ALA A 53 14.28 -6.81 3.25
C ALA A 53 13.12 -5.91 2.81
N GLU A 54 13.28 -4.59 2.93
CA GLU A 54 12.34 -3.58 2.45
C GLU A 54 12.06 -3.72 0.95
N TYR A 55 13.09 -3.77 0.10
CA TYR A 55 12.93 -3.86 -1.35
C TYR A 55 12.39 -5.21 -1.82
N LEU A 56 12.71 -6.32 -1.14
CA LEU A 56 12.11 -7.62 -1.43
C LEU A 56 10.60 -7.64 -1.12
N VAL A 57 10.15 -6.86 -0.13
CA VAL A 57 8.71 -6.69 0.13
C VAL A 57 8.07 -5.78 -0.94
N LEU A 58 8.71 -4.65 -1.27
CA LEU A 58 8.19 -3.69 -2.26
C LEU A 58 8.08 -4.30 -3.67
N PHE A 59 9.05 -5.12 -4.08
CA PHE A 59 9.14 -5.68 -5.42
C PHE A 59 8.69 -7.14 -5.53
N ARG A 60 8.14 -7.73 -4.46
CA ARG A 60 7.78 -9.15 -4.35
C ARG A 60 7.17 -9.74 -5.63
N ASP A 61 6.10 -9.11 -6.14
CA ASP A 61 5.30 -9.64 -7.25
C ASP A 61 5.91 -9.38 -8.64
N TYR A 62 7.01 -8.62 -8.70
CA TYR A 62 7.64 -8.13 -9.93
C TYR A 62 9.11 -8.51 -10.03
N LEU A 63 9.75 -8.96 -8.95
CA LEU A 63 11.15 -9.32 -8.91
C LEU A 63 11.41 -10.57 -9.78
N THR A 64 12.29 -10.41 -10.78
CA THR A 64 12.69 -11.49 -11.71
C THR A 64 14.16 -11.85 -11.56
N VAL A 65 15.01 -10.88 -11.30
CA VAL A 65 16.45 -11.07 -11.06
C VAL A 65 16.84 -10.39 -9.76
N PHE A 66 17.50 -11.14 -8.88
CA PHE A 66 18.15 -10.62 -7.69
C PHE A 66 19.67 -10.80 -7.80
N HIS A 67 20.40 -9.71 -7.83
CA HIS A 67 21.87 -9.70 -7.82
C HIS A 67 22.35 -9.16 -6.48
N PHE A 68 23.19 -9.92 -5.80
CA PHE A 68 23.89 -9.49 -4.62
C PHE A 68 25.40 -9.57 -4.84
N SER A 69 26.12 -8.49 -4.55
CA SER A 69 27.59 -8.47 -4.55
C SER A 69 28.16 -7.81 -3.30
N GLY A 70 29.16 -8.42 -2.67
CA GLY A 70 29.76 -7.98 -1.41
C GLY A 70 30.46 -9.09 -0.64
N HIS A 71 30.92 -8.79 0.58
CA HIS A 71 31.48 -9.82 1.45
C HIS A 71 30.39 -10.82 1.84
N ALA A 72 30.62 -12.10 1.58
CA ALA A 72 29.78 -13.18 2.05
C ALA A 72 30.64 -14.20 2.82
N GLY A 73 30.07 -14.77 3.88
CA GLY A 73 30.63 -15.90 4.61
C GLY A 73 29.72 -17.13 4.44
N ARG A 74 30.21 -18.32 4.84
CA ARG A 74 29.49 -19.61 4.68
C ARG A 74 28.03 -19.57 5.17
N ASP A 75 27.75 -18.85 6.27
CA ASP A 75 26.45 -18.84 6.95
C ASP A 75 25.76 -17.47 7.00
N ALA A 76 26.37 -16.42 6.43
CA ALA A 76 25.83 -15.06 6.46
C ALA A 76 26.25 -14.23 5.24
N LEU A 77 25.31 -13.45 4.70
CA LEU A 77 25.69 -12.29 3.88
C LEU A 77 26.24 -11.24 4.85
N LEU A 78 27.52 -10.88 4.72
CA LEU A 78 28.14 -9.85 5.55
C LEU A 78 27.73 -8.50 4.96
N LEU A 79 26.86 -7.80 5.68
CA LEU A 79 26.30 -6.51 5.30
C LEU A 79 26.74 -5.47 6.32
N GLU A 80 26.71 -4.18 5.95
CA GLU A 80 27.29 -3.06 6.71
C GLU A 80 26.96 -3.05 8.22
N ASP A 81 25.79 -3.59 8.63
CA ASP A 81 25.28 -3.42 9.99
C ASP A 81 25.27 -4.67 10.88
N LYS A 82 25.47 -5.90 10.35
CA LYS A 82 25.52 -7.21 11.06
C LYS A 82 25.61 -8.39 10.07
N PRO A 83 26.02 -9.61 10.49
CA PRO A 83 25.77 -10.82 9.70
C PRO A 83 24.26 -11.03 9.56
N ALA A 84 23.76 -11.05 8.33
CA ALA A 84 22.37 -11.41 8.07
C ALA A 84 22.21 -12.91 8.29
N GLN A 85 21.18 -13.33 9.03
CA GLN A 85 20.80 -14.74 9.02
C GLN A 85 20.28 -15.04 7.61
N ALA A 86 21.11 -15.73 6.81
CA ALA A 86 20.85 -16.01 5.40
C ALA A 86 19.48 -16.67 5.14
N THR A 87 18.92 -17.31 6.16
CA THR A 87 17.57 -17.88 6.18
C THR A 87 16.48 -16.84 5.92
N GLY A 88 16.56 -15.64 6.51
CA GLY A 88 15.51 -14.62 6.37
C GLY A 88 15.43 -14.02 4.96
N ILE A 89 16.56 -13.76 4.32
CA ILE A 89 16.59 -13.26 2.92
C ILE A 89 16.11 -14.35 1.97
N ALA A 90 16.51 -15.61 2.19
CA ALA A 90 15.98 -16.73 1.42
C ALA A 90 14.46 -16.86 1.59
N GLU A 91 13.92 -16.72 2.79
CA GLU A 91 12.47 -16.74 3.01
C GLU A 91 11.74 -15.63 2.22
N LEU A 92 12.28 -14.40 2.21
CA LEU A 92 11.71 -13.29 1.45
C LEU A 92 11.79 -13.51 -0.07
N LEU A 93 12.93 -14.00 -0.58
CA LEU A 93 13.08 -14.36 -1.99
C LEU A 93 12.14 -15.51 -2.38
N GLY A 94 11.89 -16.46 -1.47
CA GLY A 94 10.95 -17.56 -1.67
C GLY A 94 9.48 -17.11 -1.81
N GLN A 95 9.17 -15.89 -1.38
CA GLN A 95 7.86 -15.25 -1.54
C GLN A 95 7.73 -14.51 -2.88
N CYS A 96 8.78 -14.43 -3.70
CA CYS A 96 8.77 -13.73 -5.00
C CYS A 96 8.35 -14.71 -6.12
N PRO A 97 7.09 -14.69 -6.61
CA PRO A 97 6.58 -15.73 -7.52
C PRO A 97 7.22 -15.69 -8.91
N LYS A 98 7.75 -14.53 -9.34
CA LYS A 98 8.35 -14.33 -10.66
C LYS A 98 9.88 -14.49 -10.68
N LEU A 99 10.51 -14.76 -9.53
CA LEU A 99 11.96 -14.82 -9.45
C LEU A 99 12.52 -15.95 -10.33
N LYS A 100 13.37 -15.59 -11.29
CA LYS A 100 13.99 -16.51 -12.27
C LYS A 100 15.47 -16.72 -12.03
N LEU A 101 16.16 -15.70 -11.54
CA LEU A 101 17.61 -15.73 -11.38
C LEU A 101 18.03 -15.07 -10.06
N ILE A 102 18.89 -15.75 -9.33
CA ILE A 102 19.62 -15.24 -8.17
C ILE A 102 21.11 -15.30 -8.47
N VAL A 103 21.81 -14.17 -8.38
CA VAL A 103 23.26 -14.08 -8.51
C VAL A 103 23.84 -13.67 -7.16
N LEU A 104 24.58 -14.57 -6.52
CA LEU A 104 25.29 -14.32 -5.27
C LEU A 104 26.79 -14.17 -5.55
N ASN A 105 27.17 -12.98 -5.99
CA ASN A 105 28.55 -12.62 -6.33
C ASN A 105 29.35 -12.23 -5.07
N GLY A 106 29.58 -13.19 -4.19
CA GLY A 106 30.35 -13.01 -2.96
C GLY A 106 30.94 -14.35 -2.48
N CYS A 107 31.95 -14.28 -1.63
CA CYS A 107 32.68 -15.46 -1.13
C CYS A 107 31.77 -16.45 -0.37
N SER A 108 31.95 -17.76 -0.58
CA SER A 108 31.35 -18.82 0.26
C SER A 108 29.80 -18.79 0.38
N THR A 109 29.07 -18.54 -0.70
CA THR A 109 27.59 -18.45 -0.71
C THR A 109 26.88 -19.80 -0.89
N GLY A 110 27.64 -20.88 -1.11
CA GLY A 110 27.06 -22.19 -1.45
C GLY A 110 26.24 -22.89 -0.36
N GLY A 111 26.43 -22.58 0.92
CA GLY A 111 25.62 -23.12 2.02
C GLY A 111 24.12 -22.77 1.91
N GLN A 112 23.79 -21.71 1.16
CA GLN A 112 22.43 -21.18 1.01
C GLN A 112 21.70 -21.76 -0.21
N VAL A 113 22.43 -22.35 -1.16
CA VAL A 113 21.90 -22.82 -2.45
C VAL A 113 20.78 -23.83 -2.26
N LYS A 114 20.84 -24.68 -1.23
CA LYS A 114 19.80 -25.71 -0.97
C LYS A 114 18.44 -25.09 -0.71
N ASN A 115 18.41 -24.06 0.12
CA ASN A 115 17.18 -23.37 0.48
C ASN A 115 16.64 -22.60 -0.72
N LEU A 116 17.53 -21.94 -1.48
CA LEU A 116 17.16 -21.19 -2.69
C LEU A 116 16.57 -22.09 -3.80
N LEU A 117 17.16 -23.26 -4.04
CA LEU A 117 16.65 -24.21 -5.03
C LEU A 117 15.33 -24.88 -4.59
N SER A 118 15.04 -24.91 -3.29
CA SER A 118 13.80 -25.50 -2.76
C SER A 118 12.56 -24.63 -2.95
N MET A 119 12.75 -23.37 -3.36
CA MET A 119 11.69 -22.38 -3.56
C MET A 119 10.65 -22.80 -4.61
N LYS A 120 9.41 -22.33 -4.42
CA LYS A 120 8.30 -22.57 -5.37
C LYS A 120 8.58 -21.97 -6.76
N SER A 121 9.26 -20.82 -6.81
CA SER A 121 9.62 -20.12 -8.05
C SER A 121 10.70 -20.83 -8.88
N ARG A 122 11.42 -21.79 -8.29
CA ARG A 122 12.52 -22.56 -8.91
C ARG A 122 13.54 -21.66 -9.64
N PRO A 123 14.17 -20.70 -8.95
CA PRO A 123 15.13 -19.81 -9.59
C PRO A 123 16.40 -20.57 -9.96
N LEU A 124 17.06 -20.12 -11.02
CA LEU A 124 18.47 -20.40 -11.24
C LEU A 124 19.31 -19.66 -10.19
N VAL A 125 20.33 -20.33 -9.65
CA VAL A 125 21.20 -19.74 -8.63
C VAL A 125 22.63 -19.79 -9.11
N ILE A 126 23.27 -18.62 -9.20
CA ILE A 126 24.72 -18.49 -9.41
C ILE A 126 25.35 -18.18 -8.05
N ALA A 127 26.27 -19.03 -7.60
CA ALA A 127 26.93 -18.89 -6.30
C ALA A 127 28.35 -19.45 -6.32
N THR A 128 29.13 -19.11 -5.29
CA THR A 128 30.53 -19.55 -5.13
C THR A 128 30.71 -20.46 -3.91
N SER A 129 31.62 -21.44 -3.98
CA SER A 129 31.89 -22.39 -2.87
C SER A 129 33.05 -21.98 -1.97
N ALA A 130 33.95 -21.14 -2.46
CA ALA A 130 35.14 -20.70 -1.75
C ALA A 130 35.38 -19.20 -2.04
N PRO A 131 36.34 -18.56 -1.35
CA PRO A 131 36.74 -17.21 -1.67
C PRO A 131 37.14 -17.06 -3.14
N VAL A 132 36.64 -16.00 -3.77
CA VAL A 132 36.97 -15.63 -5.15
C VAL A 132 37.65 -14.28 -5.12
N GLY A 133 38.66 -14.07 -5.96
CA GLY A 133 39.35 -12.78 -6.01
C GLY A 133 38.43 -11.69 -6.55
N ASP A 134 38.46 -10.50 -5.93
CA ASP A 134 37.60 -9.37 -6.31
C ASP A 134 37.65 -9.05 -7.82
N PRO A 135 38.83 -9.02 -8.49
CA PRO A 135 38.87 -8.77 -9.94
C PRO A 135 38.14 -9.85 -10.76
N SER A 136 38.21 -11.12 -10.34
CA SER A 136 37.52 -12.22 -11.02
C SER A 136 36.00 -12.12 -10.83
N ALA A 137 35.54 -11.74 -9.63
CA ALA A 137 34.12 -11.52 -9.34
C ALA A 137 33.54 -10.33 -10.12
N THR A 138 34.27 -9.21 -10.17
CA THR A 138 33.89 -8.03 -10.98
C THR A 138 33.80 -8.40 -12.46
N GLN A 139 34.83 -9.05 -13.01
CA GLN A 139 34.89 -9.38 -14.43
C GLN A 139 33.85 -10.43 -14.83
N PHE A 140 33.54 -11.38 -13.93
CA PHE A 140 32.43 -12.30 -14.11
C PHE A 140 31.13 -11.52 -14.32
N ALA A 141 30.75 -10.65 -13.39
CA ALA A 141 29.45 -9.99 -13.40
C ALA A 141 29.30 -9.07 -14.63
N ILE A 142 30.35 -8.31 -14.96
CA ILE A 142 30.37 -7.47 -16.17
C ILE A 142 30.10 -8.30 -17.42
N SER A 143 30.85 -9.38 -17.63
CA SER A 143 30.75 -10.19 -18.84
C SER A 143 29.46 -11.01 -18.88
N PHE A 144 28.99 -11.47 -17.73
CA PHE A 144 27.71 -12.14 -17.57
C PHE A 144 26.56 -11.24 -17.99
N TYR A 145 26.48 -10.01 -17.46
CA TYR A 145 25.39 -9.10 -17.82
C TYR A 145 25.53 -8.53 -19.24
N GLN A 146 26.74 -8.40 -19.79
CA GLN A 146 26.92 -8.05 -21.21
C GLN A 146 26.30 -9.13 -22.11
N ALA A 147 26.59 -10.40 -21.84
CA ALA A 147 26.00 -11.51 -22.58
C ALA A 147 24.46 -11.56 -22.40
N LEU A 148 23.98 -11.45 -21.16
CA LEU A 148 22.55 -11.56 -20.84
C LEU A 148 21.73 -10.38 -21.39
N SER A 149 22.28 -9.17 -21.31
CA SER A 149 21.62 -7.92 -21.70
C SER A 149 21.85 -7.58 -23.17
N GLU A 150 23.09 -7.44 -23.62
CA GLU A 150 23.40 -6.88 -24.95
C GLU A 150 23.42 -7.95 -26.05
N GLN A 151 23.78 -9.19 -25.70
CA GLN A 151 23.85 -10.31 -26.66
C GLN A 151 22.58 -11.18 -26.65
N TYR A 152 21.63 -10.89 -25.75
CA TYR A 152 20.36 -11.61 -25.61
C TYR A 152 20.52 -13.13 -25.38
N TYR A 153 21.64 -13.51 -24.76
CA TYR A 153 21.97 -14.90 -24.45
C TYR A 153 21.11 -15.44 -23.32
N THR A 154 21.02 -16.77 -23.24
CA THR A 154 20.41 -17.46 -22.09
C THR A 154 21.26 -17.27 -20.84
N VAL A 155 20.71 -17.57 -19.67
CA VAL A 155 21.50 -17.55 -18.43
C VAL A 155 22.67 -18.54 -18.50
N ALA A 156 22.48 -19.71 -19.11
CA ALA A 156 23.56 -20.67 -19.27
C ALA A 156 24.69 -20.14 -20.17
N GLU A 157 24.36 -19.58 -21.33
CA GLU A 157 25.34 -18.98 -22.24
C GLU A 157 26.07 -17.81 -21.57
N SER A 158 25.31 -16.93 -20.91
CA SER A 158 25.84 -15.78 -20.16
C SER A 158 26.77 -16.21 -19.03
N PHE A 159 26.44 -17.30 -18.33
CA PHE A 159 27.30 -17.87 -17.29
C PHE A 159 28.65 -18.36 -17.87
N GLN A 160 28.68 -18.93 -19.09
CA GLN A 160 29.97 -19.28 -19.72
C GLN A 160 30.79 -18.05 -20.10
N ALA A 161 30.15 -17.02 -20.64
CA ALA A 161 30.84 -15.77 -20.95
C ALA A 161 31.46 -15.15 -19.68
N GLY A 162 30.69 -15.10 -18.59
CA GLY A 162 31.15 -14.68 -17.27
C GLY A 162 32.34 -15.49 -16.77
N MET A 163 32.25 -16.83 -16.79
CA MET A 163 33.34 -17.71 -16.35
C MET A 163 34.60 -17.57 -17.20
N GLY A 164 34.46 -17.46 -18.52
CA GLY A 164 35.58 -17.26 -19.44
C GLY A 164 36.35 -15.99 -19.10
N ALA A 165 35.63 -14.90 -18.85
CA ALA A 165 36.24 -13.63 -18.49
C ALA A 165 36.86 -13.65 -17.08
N ALA A 166 36.19 -14.24 -16.08
CA ALA A 166 36.72 -14.39 -14.73
C ALA A 166 38.05 -15.18 -14.72
N GLN A 167 38.16 -16.22 -15.56
CA GLN A 167 39.36 -17.03 -15.67
C GLN A 167 40.56 -16.26 -16.23
N THR A 168 40.35 -15.21 -17.05
CA THR A 168 41.46 -14.41 -17.62
C THR A 168 42.23 -13.60 -16.57
N VAL A 169 41.58 -13.29 -15.45
CA VAL A 169 42.13 -12.46 -14.36
C VAL A 169 42.37 -13.26 -13.07
N ALA A 170 41.97 -14.53 -13.04
CA ALA A 170 42.14 -15.40 -11.89
C ALA A 170 43.61 -15.87 -11.77
N ALA A 171 44.14 -15.84 -10.55
CA ALA A 171 45.49 -16.34 -10.25
C ALA A 171 45.58 -17.87 -10.36
N GLU A 172 44.47 -18.57 -10.12
CA GLU A 172 44.35 -20.03 -10.18
C GLU A 172 43.23 -20.45 -11.14
N ARG A 173 43.25 -21.72 -11.54
CA ARG A 173 42.20 -22.27 -12.40
C ARG A 173 40.88 -22.37 -11.62
N LEU A 174 39.85 -21.68 -12.10
CA LEU A 174 38.51 -21.73 -11.53
C LEU A 174 37.85 -23.06 -11.90
N ALA A 175 37.29 -23.75 -10.92
CA ALA A 175 36.47 -24.93 -11.16
C ALA A 175 35.03 -24.49 -11.49
N VAL A 176 34.47 -25.01 -12.59
CA VAL A 176 33.12 -24.69 -13.07
C VAL A 176 32.20 -25.89 -12.84
N ARG A 177 31.02 -25.69 -12.26
CA ARG A 177 29.99 -26.73 -12.16
C ARG A 177 28.64 -26.28 -12.70
N ARG A 178 27.98 -27.21 -13.39
CA ARG A 178 26.58 -27.13 -13.85
C ARG A 178 25.86 -28.41 -13.42
N GLY A 179 24.66 -28.30 -12.88
CA GLY A 179 23.82 -29.48 -12.64
C GLY A 179 22.74 -29.32 -11.56
N ALA A 180 21.90 -30.35 -11.47
CA ALA A 180 20.86 -30.49 -10.45
C ALA A 180 21.43 -31.06 -9.14
N GLY A 181 21.26 -30.33 -8.03
CA GLY A 181 21.60 -30.82 -6.69
C GLY A 181 23.00 -30.48 -6.17
N ILE A 182 23.16 -30.59 -4.84
CA ILE A 182 24.24 -29.98 -4.02
C ILE A 182 25.26 -31.01 -3.50
N GLU A 183 25.11 -32.29 -3.85
CA GLU A 183 25.80 -33.42 -3.18
C GLU A 183 27.35 -33.41 -3.20
N ALA A 184 28.03 -32.37 -3.70
CA ALA A 184 29.48 -32.26 -3.54
C ALA A 184 29.95 -30.80 -3.43
N MET A 185 29.62 -30.13 -2.33
CA MET A 185 30.36 -28.94 -1.86
C MET A 185 31.47 -29.30 -0.86
N GLU A 186 31.83 -30.57 -0.74
CA GLU A 186 32.98 -31.00 0.07
C GLU A 186 34.27 -30.84 -0.74
N GLY A 187 34.98 -29.73 -0.51
CA GLY A 187 36.32 -29.47 -1.04
C GLY A 187 36.72 -27.99 -1.01
N ASP A 188 38.01 -27.72 -0.77
CA ASP A 188 38.62 -26.37 -0.68
C ASP A 188 38.88 -25.69 -2.05
N ILE A 189 38.26 -26.16 -3.13
CA ILE A 189 38.47 -25.61 -4.47
C ILE A 189 37.50 -24.42 -4.71
N PRO A 190 37.97 -23.26 -5.21
CA PRO A 190 37.11 -22.16 -5.62
C PRO A 190 36.23 -22.57 -6.81
N LEU A 191 34.99 -22.93 -6.51
CA LEU A 191 33.97 -23.33 -7.48
C LEU A 191 33.01 -22.17 -7.73
N TRP A 192 32.76 -21.86 -9.00
CA TRP A 192 31.59 -21.12 -9.44
C TRP A 192 30.56 -22.10 -9.99
N GLY A 193 29.35 -22.06 -9.45
CA GLY A 193 28.27 -22.97 -9.83
C GLY A 193 27.07 -22.23 -10.40
N LEU A 194 26.54 -22.75 -11.51
CA LEU A 194 25.17 -22.49 -11.94
C LEU A 194 24.31 -23.67 -11.48
N PHE A 195 23.45 -23.41 -10.50
CA PHE A 195 22.62 -24.41 -9.87
C PHE A 195 21.15 -24.25 -10.28
N CYS A 196 20.48 -25.37 -10.51
CA CYS A 196 19.06 -25.42 -10.84
C CYS A 196 18.42 -26.66 -10.17
N LYS A 197 17.10 -26.63 -9.98
CA LYS A 197 16.34 -27.80 -9.54
C LYS A 197 15.94 -28.67 -10.74
N ASP A 198 15.57 -28.03 -11.83
CA ASP A 198 15.27 -28.58 -13.14
C ASP A 198 16.02 -27.79 -14.22
N GLU A 199 16.55 -28.48 -15.24
CA GLU A 199 17.29 -27.84 -16.35
C GLU A 199 16.37 -27.02 -17.27
N SER A 200 15.05 -27.05 -17.08
CA SER A 200 14.09 -26.27 -17.88
C SER A 200 14.26 -24.75 -17.76
N GLY A 201 14.89 -24.26 -16.69
CA GLY A 201 15.12 -22.84 -16.46
C GLY A 201 16.35 -22.25 -17.15
N THR A 202 17.34 -23.07 -17.56
CA THR A 202 18.66 -22.59 -18.04
C THR A 202 18.59 -21.82 -19.35
N GLU A 203 17.56 -22.09 -20.15
CA GLU A 203 17.24 -21.42 -21.42
C GLU A 203 16.55 -20.06 -21.23
N TRP A 204 16.26 -19.65 -19.99
CA TRP A 204 15.65 -18.36 -19.73
C TRP A 204 16.56 -17.20 -20.15
N ARG A 205 15.95 -16.14 -20.70
CA ARG A 205 16.58 -14.91 -21.18
C ARG A 205 15.94 -13.71 -20.50
N LEU A 206 16.69 -12.61 -20.36
CA LEU A 206 16.09 -11.34 -19.96
C LEU A 206 15.00 -10.94 -20.97
N PRO A 207 13.84 -10.41 -20.52
CA PRO A 207 12.74 -9.99 -21.41
C PRO A 207 13.23 -9.02 -22.47
N ASP A 208 12.99 -9.32 -23.75
CA ASP A 208 13.47 -8.56 -24.92
C ASP A 208 12.36 -7.81 -25.67
N TYR A 209 11.16 -7.87 -25.12
CA TYR A 209 10.01 -7.10 -25.55
C TYR A 209 9.68 -6.05 -24.48
N PRO A 210 9.14 -4.89 -24.87
CA PRO A 210 8.52 -3.99 -23.92
C PRO A 210 7.42 -4.77 -23.19
N TYR A 211 7.49 -4.86 -21.87
CA TYR A 211 6.43 -5.47 -21.05
C TYR A 211 5.08 -4.88 -21.48
N ASP A 212 4.10 -5.72 -21.83
CA ASP A 212 2.78 -5.36 -22.39
C ASP A 212 2.47 -3.87 -22.23
N ALA A 213 2.79 -3.14 -23.31
CA ALA A 213 2.61 -1.73 -23.55
C ALA A 213 2.46 -0.85 -22.29
N TYR A 214 3.56 -0.63 -21.56
CA TYR A 214 3.74 0.73 -21.06
C TYR A 214 4.09 1.58 -22.29
N ASN A 215 3.07 2.19 -22.89
CA ASN A 215 3.33 3.35 -23.71
C ASN A 215 3.79 4.44 -22.72
N PRO A 216 4.93 5.12 -22.88
CA PRO A 216 5.18 6.35 -22.12
C PRO A 216 4.05 7.41 -22.33
N ALA A 217 3.16 7.19 -23.31
CA ALA A 217 1.88 7.87 -23.48
C ALA A 217 0.64 7.12 -22.91
N GLN A 218 0.78 6.07 -22.10
CA GLN A 218 -0.34 5.50 -21.35
C GLN A 218 -0.69 6.52 -20.28
N GLU A 219 -1.72 7.31 -20.57
CA GLU A 219 -2.14 8.42 -19.75
C GLU A 219 -2.25 7.98 -18.28
N PRO A 220 -1.60 8.68 -17.34
CA PRO A 220 -1.77 8.43 -15.93
C PRO A 220 -3.26 8.29 -15.58
N ASN A 221 -3.56 7.32 -14.71
CA ASN A 221 -4.90 6.91 -14.34
C ASN A 221 -5.68 6.07 -15.36
N ALA A 222 -5.19 5.78 -16.57
CA ALA A 222 -5.94 4.95 -17.52
C ALA A 222 -6.23 3.56 -16.95
N PHE A 223 -5.23 2.93 -16.33
CA PHE A 223 -5.39 1.64 -15.67
C PHE A 223 -6.35 1.75 -14.47
N LEU A 224 -6.10 2.74 -13.59
CA LEU A 224 -6.96 2.99 -12.43
C LEU A 224 -8.43 3.21 -12.81
N ILE A 225 -8.71 4.06 -13.80
CA ILE A 225 -10.07 4.35 -14.27
C ILE A 225 -10.74 3.08 -14.80
N THR A 226 -10.03 2.30 -15.64
CA THR A 226 -10.57 1.06 -16.20
C THR A 226 -10.94 0.07 -15.09
N GLN A 227 -10.04 -0.13 -14.12
CA GLN A 227 -10.31 -1.02 -12.99
C GLN A 227 -11.45 -0.51 -12.11
N LEU A 228 -11.56 0.81 -11.88
CA LEU A 228 -12.64 1.36 -11.08
C LEU A 228 -14.01 1.23 -11.76
N ILE A 229 -14.11 1.45 -13.08
CA ILE A 229 -15.37 1.21 -13.80
C ILE A 229 -15.81 -0.25 -13.64
N GLU A 230 -14.89 -1.20 -13.84
CA GLU A 230 -15.22 -2.63 -13.75
C GLU A 230 -15.68 -3.03 -12.34
N ASN A 231 -14.96 -2.58 -11.31
CA ASN A 231 -15.22 -3.02 -9.93
C ASN A 231 -16.35 -2.23 -9.23
N LEU A 232 -16.66 -1.00 -9.65
CA LEU A 232 -17.75 -0.20 -9.07
C LEU A 232 -19.09 -0.45 -9.78
N ALA A 233 -19.09 -0.93 -11.02
CA ALA A 233 -20.30 -1.24 -11.78
C ALA A 233 -21.31 -2.13 -11.02
N PRO A 234 -20.93 -3.24 -10.34
CA PRO A 234 -21.89 -4.07 -9.59
C PRO A 234 -22.57 -3.36 -8.40
N HIS A 235 -22.12 -2.15 -8.06
CA HIS A 235 -22.49 -1.42 -6.87
C HIS A 235 -23.11 -0.05 -7.17
N ASN A 236 -23.01 0.45 -8.40
CA ASN A 236 -23.52 1.76 -8.80
C ASN A 236 -24.07 1.76 -10.23
N LYS A 237 -25.33 2.17 -10.39
CA LYS A 237 -26.05 2.15 -11.68
C LYS A 237 -25.46 3.05 -12.77
N GLU A 238 -24.90 4.21 -12.39
CA GLU A 238 -24.31 5.14 -13.36
C GLU A 238 -23.03 4.56 -13.95
N VAL A 239 -22.20 3.94 -13.10
CA VAL A 239 -20.98 3.23 -13.52
C VAL A 239 -21.32 1.95 -14.29
N GLU A 240 -22.34 1.20 -13.86
CA GLU A 240 -22.84 0.00 -14.55
C GLU A 240 -23.21 0.30 -16.00
N LYS A 241 -23.98 1.37 -16.21
CA LYS A 241 -24.37 1.82 -17.55
C LYS A 241 -23.16 2.11 -18.44
N ILE A 242 -22.16 2.81 -17.93
CA ILE A 242 -20.92 3.08 -18.69
C ILE A 242 -20.26 1.76 -19.09
N ARG A 243 -20.06 0.83 -18.14
CA ARG A 243 -19.44 -0.48 -18.44
C ARG A 243 -20.22 -1.26 -19.50
N GLU A 244 -21.55 -1.30 -19.39
CA GLU A 244 -22.42 -1.99 -20.36
C GLU A 244 -22.33 -1.37 -21.75
N ASP A 245 -22.43 -0.04 -21.85
CA ASP A 245 -22.30 0.68 -23.11
C ASP A 245 -20.94 0.39 -23.78
N GLU A 246 -19.84 0.37 -23.02
CA GLU A 246 -18.51 0.04 -23.53
C GLU A 246 -18.38 -1.42 -23.98
N SER A 247 -19.03 -2.35 -23.27
CA SER A 247 -19.08 -3.76 -23.68
C SER A 247 -19.81 -3.98 -25.02
N LEU A 248 -20.70 -3.04 -25.38
CA LEU A 248 -21.42 -2.99 -26.65
C LEU A 248 -20.68 -2.18 -27.74
N GLY A 249 -19.48 -1.66 -27.44
CA GLY A 249 -18.65 -0.91 -28.38
C GLY A 249 -18.89 0.60 -28.41
N ALA A 250 -19.67 1.16 -27.48
CA ALA A 250 -19.77 2.61 -27.33
C ALA A 250 -18.47 3.18 -26.72
N VAL A 251 -18.08 4.38 -27.13
CA VAL A 251 -16.91 5.07 -26.58
C VAL A 251 -17.38 6.22 -25.69
N HIS A 252 -17.16 6.09 -24.39
CA HIS A 252 -17.44 7.15 -23.42
C HIS A 252 -16.24 8.09 -23.26
N ASN A 253 -16.51 9.39 -23.13
CA ASN A 253 -15.45 10.37 -22.88
C ASN A 253 -14.81 10.12 -21.49
N ILE A 254 -13.50 10.37 -21.37
CA ILE A 254 -12.76 10.25 -20.12
C ILE A 254 -13.35 11.13 -19.00
N LEU A 255 -13.92 12.29 -19.35
CA LEU A 255 -14.57 13.18 -18.39
C LEU A 255 -15.81 12.53 -17.75
N ASP A 256 -16.65 11.88 -18.57
CA ASP A 256 -17.87 11.22 -18.10
C ASP A 256 -17.52 10.03 -17.19
N LYS A 257 -16.49 9.25 -17.57
CA LYS A 257 -15.97 8.17 -16.72
C LYS A 257 -15.49 8.68 -15.37
N ARG A 258 -14.68 9.75 -15.37
CA ARG A 258 -14.16 10.37 -14.14
C ARG A 258 -15.30 10.87 -13.26
N GLU A 259 -16.27 11.55 -13.84
CA GLU A 259 -17.43 12.08 -13.11
C GLU A 259 -18.26 10.95 -12.47
N ALA A 260 -18.58 9.89 -13.21
CA ALA A 260 -19.32 8.75 -12.69
C ALA A 260 -18.58 8.04 -11.54
N ILE A 261 -17.27 7.81 -11.68
CA ILE A 261 -16.44 7.24 -10.62
C ILE A 261 -16.50 8.12 -9.37
N LEU A 262 -16.23 9.42 -9.51
CA LEU A 262 -16.14 10.33 -8.37
C LEU A 262 -17.48 10.52 -7.65
N LYS A 263 -18.61 10.53 -8.37
CA LYS A 263 -19.96 10.59 -7.78
C LYS A 263 -20.36 9.31 -7.07
N SER A 264 -19.81 8.16 -7.49
CA SER A 264 -20.17 6.86 -6.92
C SER A 264 -19.57 6.62 -5.54
N LEU A 265 -18.46 7.29 -5.19
CA LEU A 265 -17.70 7.04 -3.97
C LEU A 265 -18.06 8.05 -2.86
N PRO A 266 -17.92 7.67 -1.57
CA PRO A 266 -18.01 8.63 -0.46
C PRO A 266 -17.02 9.78 -0.63
N HIS A 267 -17.45 11.00 -0.31
CA HIS A 267 -16.69 12.22 -0.61
C HIS A 267 -15.24 12.29 -0.07
N PRO A 268 -14.91 11.79 1.13
CA PRO A 268 -13.52 11.67 1.58
C PRO A 268 -12.62 10.97 0.55
N ILE A 269 -13.09 9.84 0.00
CA ILE A 269 -12.36 9.05 -0.99
C ILE A 269 -12.41 9.74 -2.35
N SER A 270 -13.58 10.24 -2.76
CA SER A 270 -13.73 10.90 -4.07
C SER A 270 -12.82 12.10 -4.21
N GLU A 271 -12.68 12.94 -3.18
CA GLU A 271 -11.82 14.13 -3.25
C GLU A 271 -10.34 13.78 -3.37
N GLN A 272 -9.86 12.75 -2.68
CA GLN A 272 -8.46 12.32 -2.81
C GLN A 272 -8.20 11.68 -4.18
N LEU A 273 -9.16 10.90 -4.67
CA LEU A 273 -9.10 10.32 -6.01
C LEU A 273 -9.19 11.39 -7.10
N ARG A 274 -9.98 12.45 -6.92
CA ARG A 274 -10.09 13.58 -7.86
C ARG A 274 -8.74 14.23 -8.11
N LYS A 275 -7.92 14.39 -7.07
CA LYS A 275 -6.56 14.94 -7.19
C LYS A 275 -5.61 14.07 -8.02
N LEU A 276 -5.89 12.77 -8.14
CA LEU A 276 -5.16 11.86 -9.01
C LEU A 276 -5.70 11.88 -10.44
N LEU A 277 -7.03 11.82 -10.58
CA LEU A 277 -7.73 11.59 -11.86
C LEU A 277 -7.84 12.83 -12.75
N VAL A 278 -7.95 14.02 -12.17
CA VAL A 278 -8.18 15.26 -12.92
C VAL A 278 -6.83 15.92 -13.26
N PRO A 279 -6.58 16.26 -14.53
CA PRO A 279 -5.33 16.89 -14.92
C PRO A 279 -5.26 18.34 -14.42
N GLU A 280 -4.02 18.82 -14.25
CA GLU A 280 -3.78 20.22 -13.91
C GLU A 280 -4.25 21.15 -15.04
N SER A 281 -4.92 22.24 -14.67
CA SER A 281 -5.39 23.28 -15.59
C SER A 281 -4.91 24.64 -15.11
N GLU A 282 -4.39 25.46 -16.03
CA GLU A 282 -3.90 26.82 -15.74
C GLU A 282 -4.97 27.72 -15.07
N PHE A 283 -6.24 27.37 -15.22
CA PHE A 283 -7.37 28.14 -14.70
C PHE A 283 -7.76 27.79 -13.26
N THR A 284 -7.18 26.73 -12.67
CA THR A 284 -7.51 26.28 -11.31
C THR A 284 -6.32 26.41 -10.35
N LYS A 285 -6.51 27.08 -9.21
CA LYS A 285 -5.51 27.14 -8.11
C LYS A 285 -5.33 25.80 -7.35
N ALA A 286 -5.94 24.72 -7.83
CA ALA A 286 -5.90 23.41 -7.17
C ALA A 286 -4.70 22.61 -7.66
N ILE A 287 -3.99 21.97 -6.74
CA ILE A 287 -2.83 21.13 -7.05
C ILE A 287 -3.34 19.72 -7.42
N PHE A 288 -2.93 19.23 -8.58
CA PHE A 288 -3.24 17.89 -9.08
C PHE A 288 -1.95 17.05 -9.21
N TYR A 289 -2.11 15.73 -9.28
CA TYR A 289 -1.01 14.77 -9.27
C TYR A 289 -1.13 13.77 -10.42
N ASP A 290 -1.43 14.27 -11.60
CA ASP A 290 -1.61 13.49 -12.83
C ASP A 290 -0.28 13.06 -13.47
N LYS A 291 0.89 13.49 -12.96
CA LYS A 291 2.20 13.09 -13.49
C LYS A 291 2.95 12.15 -12.55
N PRO A 292 3.63 11.10 -13.07
CA PRO A 292 4.49 10.23 -12.26
C PRO A 292 5.55 11.02 -11.49
N GLY A 293 5.77 10.65 -10.23
CA GLY A 293 6.80 11.25 -9.37
C GLY A 293 6.46 11.20 -7.88
N PRO A 294 7.33 11.74 -7.01
CA PRO A 294 7.16 11.67 -5.56
C PRO A 294 5.84 12.30 -5.08
N ALA A 295 5.37 13.36 -5.73
CA ALA A 295 4.12 14.01 -5.36
C ALA A 295 2.89 13.11 -5.61
N ARG A 296 2.86 12.42 -6.75
CA ARG A 296 1.80 11.46 -7.10
C ARG A 296 1.81 10.22 -6.22
N LEU A 297 3.00 9.67 -5.93
CA LEU A 297 3.12 8.55 -4.99
C LEU A 297 2.54 8.92 -3.62
N ARG A 298 2.85 10.12 -3.09
CA ARG A 298 2.27 10.65 -1.85
C ARG A 298 0.76 10.75 -1.92
N GLN A 299 0.22 11.23 -3.03
CA GLN A 299 -1.23 11.36 -3.17
C GLN A 299 -1.93 9.99 -3.23
N MET A 300 -1.30 8.98 -3.84
CA MET A 300 -1.84 7.60 -3.83
C MET A 300 -1.84 7.01 -2.43
N THR A 301 -0.78 7.21 -1.64
CA THR A 301 -0.75 6.75 -0.24
C THR A 301 -1.77 7.49 0.63
N VAL A 302 -1.96 8.80 0.43
CA VAL A 302 -3.03 9.57 1.12
C VAL A 302 -4.43 9.06 0.74
N THR A 303 -4.63 8.67 -0.52
CA THR A 303 -5.91 8.09 -0.97
C THR A 303 -6.14 6.74 -0.30
N TYR A 304 -5.10 5.90 -0.21
CA TYR A 304 -5.12 4.66 0.53
C TYR A 304 -5.45 4.87 2.02
N ASP A 305 -4.74 5.77 2.72
CA ASP A 305 -4.97 6.08 4.13
C ASP A 305 -6.42 6.50 4.38
N THR A 306 -6.94 7.38 3.52
CA THR A 306 -8.34 7.86 3.61
C THR A 306 -9.35 6.71 3.51
N VAL A 307 -9.08 5.71 2.68
CA VAL A 307 -9.94 4.53 2.52
C VAL A 307 -9.87 3.64 3.75
N ILE A 308 -8.67 3.30 4.22
CA ILE A 308 -8.48 2.39 5.35
C ILE A 308 -8.98 3.02 6.65
N GLU A 309 -8.73 4.32 6.87
CA GLU A 309 -9.23 5.05 8.03
C GLU A 309 -10.76 5.10 8.06
N LEU A 310 -11.39 5.39 6.92
CA LEU A 310 -12.85 5.39 6.84
C LEU A 310 -13.43 4.01 7.20
N LEU A 311 -12.81 2.91 6.74
CA LEU A 311 -13.23 1.56 7.12
C LEU A 311 -13.06 1.30 8.62
N ALA A 312 -11.93 1.73 9.21
CA ALA A 312 -11.71 1.60 10.64
C ALA A 312 -12.77 2.36 11.45
N PHE A 313 -13.09 3.59 11.05
CA PHE A 313 -14.10 4.40 11.74
C PHE A 313 -15.52 3.89 11.56
N ILE A 314 -15.85 3.30 10.42
CA ILE A 314 -17.12 2.60 10.23
C ILE A 314 -17.25 1.43 11.22
N LEU A 315 -16.19 0.63 11.38
CA LEU A 315 -16.20 -0.51 12.30
C LEU A 315 -16.22 -0.06 13.77
N LEU A 316 -15.49 0.99 14.13
CA LEU A 316 -15.50 1.56 15.49
C LEU A 316 -16.87 2.15 15.85
N ALA A 317 -17.49 2.89 14.92
CA ALA A 317 -18.85 3.39 15.08
C ALA A 317 -19.85 2.25 15.29
N GLN A 318 -19.76 1.20 14.48
CA GLN A 318 -20.64 0.05 14.62
C GLN A 318 -20.41 -0.73 15.93
N LEU A 319 -19.16 -0.84 16.38
CA LEU A 319 -18.83 -1.41 17.68
C LEU A 319 -19.44 -0.59 18.81
N TRP A 320 -19.40 0.73 18.72
CA TRP A 320 -20.06 1.58 19.71
C TRP A 320 -21.57 1.31 19.75
N ASP A 321 -22.27 1.38 18.62
CA ASP A 321 -23.71 1.11 18.57
C ASP A 321 -24.06 -0.25 19.19
N ALA A 322 -23.24 -1.27 18.94
CA ALA A 322 -23.41 -2.60 19.52
C ALA A 322 -23.18 -2.63 21.06
N LEU A 323 -22.20 -1.88 21.57
CA LEU A 323 -21.92 -1.75 23.00
C LEU A 323 -22.96 -0.91 23.75
N ALA A 324 -23.47 0.14 23.11
CA ALA A 324 -24.49 1.02 23.68
C ALA A 324 -25.90 0.40 23.61
N GLY A 325 -26.11 -0.56 22.72
CA GLY A 325 -27.34 -1.32 22.59
C GLY A 325 -27.67 -2.20 23.80
N SER A 326 -28.85 -2.82 23.78
CA SER A 326 -29.33 -3.69 24.86
C SER A 326 -28.66 -5.08 24.91
N GLU A 327 -27.85 -5.42 23.90
CA GLU A 327 -27.14 -6.69 23.84
C GLU A 327 -25.81 -6.58 24.60
N LYS A 328 -25.57 -7.48 25.56
CA LYS A 328 -24.27 -7.55 26.26
C LYS A 328 -23.20 -8.12 25.33
N LEU A 329 -22.64 -7.26 24.49
CA LEU A 329 -21.47 -7.58 23.67
C LEU A 329 -20.28 -7.91 24.59
N ARG A 330 -19.57 -9.00 24.29
CA ARG A 330 -18.35 -9.41 25.00
C ARG A 330 -17.14 -8.85 24.27
N LEU A 331 -16.41 -7.97 24.95
CA LEU A 331 -15.12 -7.47 24.49
C LEU A 331 -13.99 -8.40 24.99
N SER A 332 -13.10 -8.81 24.10
CA SER A 332 -11.87 -9.49 24.49
C SER A 332 -10.84 -8.48 25.01
N GLY A 333 -9.91 -8.93 25.85
CA GLY A 333 -8.81 -8.09 26.33
C GLY A 333 -7.89 -7.63 25.19
N GLU A 334 -7.74 -8.44 24.14
CA GLU A 334 -6.96 -8.11 22.94
C GLU A 334 -7.59 -6.96 22.14
N THR A 335 -8.91 -6.97 21.97
CA THR A 335 -9.64 -5.87 21.33
C THR A 335 -9.51 -4.59 22.13
N GLN A 336 -9.69 -4.67 23.46
CA GLN A 336 -9.52 -3.51 24.35
C GLN A 336 -8.11 -2.92 24.24
N GLN A 337 -7.07 -3.75 24.26
CA GLN A 337 -5.67 -3.32 24.10
C GLN A 337 -5.43 -2.68 22.73
N THR A 338 -5.95 -3.28 21.64
CA THR A 338 -5.79 -2.76 20.28
C THR A 338 -6.41 -1.36 20.14
N ILE A 339 -7.62 -1.17 20.69
CA ILE A 339 -8.29 0.14 20.71
C ILE A 339 -7.51 1.12 21.58
N GLN A 340 -7.04 0.71 22.77
CA GLN A 340 -6.22 1.55 23.63
C GLN A 340 -4.94 2.03 22.92
N SER A 341 -4.23 1.12 22.23
CA SER A 341 -3.04 1.45 21.44
C SER A 341 -3.34 2.41 20.30
N PHE A 342 -4.50 2.30 19.65
CA PHE A 342 -4.95 3.26 18.65
C PHE A 342 -5.07 4.68 19.23
N PHE A 343 -5.75 4.85 20.37
CA PHE A 343 -5.87 6.17 21.01
C PHE A 343 -4.53 6.73 21.52
N LEU A 344 -3.56 5.87 21.86
CA LEU A 344 -2.25 6.22 22.40
C LEU A 344 -1.15 6.47 21.37
N ALA A 345 -1.32 6.08 20.10
CA ALA A 345 -0.29 6.19 19.07
C ALA A 345 0.21 7.64 19.00
N ARG A 346 1.49 7.89 19.34
CA ARG A 346 2.05 9.23 19.49
C ARG A 346 2.19 9.94 18.14
N GLN A 347 2.21 11.28 18.18
CA GLN A 347 2.33 12.19 17.03
C GLN A 347 3.50 11.90 16.06
N ALA A 348 4.58 11.24 16.51
CA ALA A 348 5.73 10.88 15.67
C ALA A 348 5.59 9.50 14.99
N GLU A 349 4.71 8.62 15.47
CA GLU A 349 4.47 7.26 14.96
C GLU A 349 3.22 7.18 14.06
N GLN A 350 2.46 8.28 13.94
CA GLN A 350 1.17 8.35 13.23
C GLN A 350 1.28 8.35 11.70
N ALA A 351 2.35 8.90 11.14
CA ALA A 351 2.54 8.91 9.68
C ALA A 351 2.58 7.49 9.10
N THR A 352 2.85 6.49 9.94
CA THR A 352 2.99 5.08 9.57
C THR A 352 2.12 4.15 10.44
N TYR A 353 1.09 4.67 11.11
CA TYR A 353 0.19 3.80 11.88
C TYR A 353 -0.56 2.85 10.95
N ASP A 354 -0.41 1.55 11.18
CA ASP A 354 -1.12 0.51 10.45
C ASP A 354 -2.50 0.27 11.08
N TYR A 355 -3.56 0.61 10.34
CA TYR A 355 -4.96 0.44 10.75
C TYR A 355 -5.48 -0.99 10.53
N LEU A 356 -4.76 -1.86 9.81
CA LEU A 356 -5.22 -3.22 9.52
C LEU A 356 -5.43 -4.07 10.79
N PRO A 357 -4.55 -4.05 11.81
CA PRO A 357 -4.79 -4.75 13.08
C PRO A 357 -6.08 -4.28 13.77
N LEU A 358 -6.34 -2.98 13.80
CA LEU A 358 -7.56 -2.41 14.40
C LEU A 358 -8.82 -2.91 13.66
N ILE A 359 -8.81 -2.82 12.33
CA ILE A 359 -9.91 -3.29 11.48
C ILE A 359 -10.18 -4.79 11.70
N ARG A 360 -9.12 -5.61 11.74
CA ARG A 360 -9.22 -7.05 11.98
C ARG A 360 -9.85 -7.36 13.34
N GLN A 361 -9.31 -6.77 14.41
CA GLN A 361 -9.74 -7.08 15.78
C GLN A 361 -11.17 -6.63 16.05
N VAL A 362 -11.55 -5.43 15.60
CA VAL A 362 -12.93 -4.94 15.74
C VAL A 362 -13.88 -5.78 14.89
N GLY A 363 -13.50 -6.13 13.66
CA GLY A 363 -14.30 -6.99 12.78
C GLY A 363 -14.54 -8.39 13.37
N LEU A 364 -13.49 -9.02 13.92
CA LEU A 364 -13.59 -10.32 14.61
C LEU A 364 -14.52 -10.23 15.82
N THR A 365 -14.38 -9.19 16.63
CA THR A 365 -15.22 -8.96 17.81
C THR A 365 -16.71 -8.88 17.43
N LEU A 366 -17.05 -8.12 16.38
CA LEU A 366 -18.43 -8.02 15.89
C LEU A 366 -18.95 -9.38 15.37
N GLN A 367 -18.09 -10.13 14.67
CA GLN A 367 -18.45 -11.44 14.12
C GLN A 367 -18.69 -12.50 15.22
N GLU A 368 -17.83 -12.57 16.23
CA GLU A 368 -17.94 -13.49 17.38
C GLU A 368 -19.17 -13.22 18.24
N ASN A 369 -19.56 -11.94 18.35
CA ASN A 369 -20.78 -11.54 19.04
C ASN A 369 -22.03 -11.61 18.16
N HIS A 370 -21.92 -12.15 16.93
CA HIS A 370 -23.02 -12.26 15.97
C HIS A 370 -23.73 -10.93 15.65
N THR A 371 -23.03 -9.81 15.81
CA THR A 371 -23.56 -8.49 15.50
C THR A 371 -23.72 -8.34 13.98
N PRO A 372 -24.89 -7.95 13.48
CA PRO A 372 -25.08 -7.72 12.05
C PRO A 372 -24.25 -6.52 11.58
N PHE A 373 -23.49 -6.69 10.49
CA PHE A 373 -22.73 -5.60 9.90
C PHE A 373 -23.62 -4.59 9.19
N PHE A 374 -23.40 -3.30 9.45
CA PHE A 374 -24.05 -2.22 8.72
C PHE A 374 -23.68 -2.25 7.23
N ILE A 375 -22.42 -2.61 6.95
CA ILE A 375 -21.94 -2.97 5.62
C ILE A 375 -21.88 -4.49 5.53
N PRO A 376 -22.88 -5.18 4.94
CA PRO A 376 -22.95 -6.64 4.96
C PRO A 376 -21.73 -7.30 4.30
N GLU A 377 -21.13 -6.64 3.31
CA GLU A 377 -19.93 -7.10 2.62
C GLU A 377 -18.73 -7.25 3.57
N MET A 378 -18.68 -6.48 4.67
CA MET A 378 -17.63 -6.56 5.69
C MET A 378 -17.65 -7.89 6.47
N LYS A 379 -18.77 -8.62 6.49
CA LYS A 379 -18.82 -9.97 7.08
C LYS A 379 -17.85 -10.95 6.40
N LYS A 380 -17.65 -10.78 5.09
CA LYS A 380 -16.67 -11.57 4.32
C LYS A 380 -15.28 -10.93 4.32
N ALA A 381 -15.15 -9.71 4.82
CA ALA A 381 -13.89 -8.99 4.81
C ALA A 381 -12.87 -9.57 5.79
N SER A 382 -13.27 -10.37 6.77
CA SER A 382 -12.32 -11.16 7.59
C SER A 382 -11.38 -12.01 6.71
N LEU A 383 -11.86 -12.53 5.57
CA LEU A 383 -11.03 -13.19 4.54
C LEU A 383 -10.14 -12.21 3.75
N LEU A 384 -10.63 -10.99 3.49
CA LEU A 384 -9.83 -9.95 2.83
C LEU A 384 -8.62 -9.54 3.67
N PHE A 385 -8.77 -9.57 4.99
CA PHE A 385 -7.71 -9.23 5.91
C PHE A 385 -6.83 -10.43 6.29
N GLU A 386 -6.95 -11.61 5.69
CA GLU A 386 -5.98 -12.68 5.91
C GLU A 386 -4.58 -12.27 5.42
N GLU A 387 -3.52 -12.69 6.11
CA GLU A 387 -2.16 -12.23 5.81
C GLU A 387 -1.64 -12.60 4.41
N GLN A 388 -2.20 -13.66 3.83
CA GLN A 388 -1.82 -14.18 2.52
C GLN A 388 -2.68 -13.62 1.38
N SER A 389 -3.67 -12.78 1.68
CA SER A 389 -4.55 -12.22 0.66
C SER A 389 -3.82 -11.17 -0.19
N ASP A 390 -4.19 -11.08 -1.48
CA ASP A 390 -3.71 -10.02 -2.37
C ASP A 390 -4.05 -8.62 -1.86
N PHE A 391 -5.16 -8.50 -1.12
CA PHE A 391 -5.55 -7.25 -0.48
C PHE A 391 -4.57 -6.85 0.63
N CYS A 392 -4.21 -7.78 1.52
CA CYS A 392 -3.25 -7.51 2.59
C CYS A 392 -1.86 -7.20 2.02
N SER A 393 -1.44 -7.90 0.95
CA SER A 393 -0.17 -7.61 0.28
C SER A 393 -0.15 -6.22 -0.35
N ALA A 394 -1.27 -5.79 -0.95
CA ALA A 394 -1.42 -4.43 -1.49
C ALA A 394 -1.36 -3.36 -0.39
N CYS A 395 -2.04 -3.57 0.75
CA CYS A 395 -1.98 -2.64 1.88
C CYS A 395 -0.57 -2.56 2.48
N LYS A 396 0.10 -3.71 2.68
CA LYS A 396 1.50 -3.76 3.15
C LYS A 396 2.44 -3.01 2.21
N PHE A 397 2.24 -3.13 0.90
CA PHE A 397 3.00 -2.33 -0.07
C PHE A 397 2.78 -0.82 0.15
N MET A 398 1.53 -0.38 0.36
CA MET A 398 1.24 1.03 0.61
C MET A 398 1.89 1.55 1.90
N GLU A 399 1.87 0.77 2.98
CA GLU A 399 2.56 1.14 4.23
C GLU A 399 4.07 1.26 4.02
N LYS A 400 4.69 0.33 3.29
CA LYS A 400 6.11 0.40 2.96
C LYS A 400 6.44 1.58 2.03
N ALA A 401 5.57 1.87 1.07
CA ALA A 401 5.72 3.06 0.25
C ALA A 401 5.67 4.34 1.11
N LYS A 402 4.78 4.43 2.10
CA LYS A 402 4.70 5.56 3.04
C LYS A 402 5.97 5.71 3.87
N GLU A 403 6.45 4.62 4.47
CA GLU A 403 7.71 4.60 5.23
C GLU A 403 8.86 5.16 4.39
N LYS A 404 8.98 4.74 3.12
CA LYS A 404 10.04 5.21 2.21
C LYS A 404 10.00 6.71 1.95
N MET A 405 8.81 7.31 1.97
CA MET A 405 8.60 8.72 1.70
C MET A 405 8.88 9.64 2.89
N LEU A 406 9.18 9.07 4.06
CA LEU A 406 9.61 9.86 5.20
C LEU A 406 10.90 10.63 4.86
N PRO A 407 11.03 11.89 5.30
CA PRO A 407 12.21 12.72 5.00
C PRO A 407 13.54 12.05 5.40
N THR A 408 13.50 11.17 6.40
CA THR A 408 14.66 10.42 6.91
C THR A 408 15.19 9.35 5.95
N ASN A 409 14.34 8.79 5.08
CA ASN A 409 14.68 7.60 4.30
C ASN A 409 15.20 7.93 2.91
N GLY A 410 14.85 9.11 2.37
CA GLY A 410 15.24 9.56 1.05
C GLY A 410 14.58 8.74 -0.07
N LEU A 411 13.96 9.42 -1.04
CA LEU A 411 13.39 8.79 -2.22
C LEU A 411 13.90 9.49 -3.47
N SER A 412 14.61 8.77 -4.34
CA SER A 412 15.05 9.32 -5.62
C SER A 412 13.89 9.45 -6.61
N GLU A 413 14.03 10.33 -7.61
CA GLU A 413 13.01 10.48 -8.65
C GLU A 413 12.77 9.18 -9.42
N THR A 414 13.84 8.45 -9.78
CA THR A 414 13.76 7.19 -10.52
C THR A 414 13.02 6.11 -9.73
N GLU A 415 13.31 5.97 -8.43
CA GLU A 415 12.58 5.04 -7.55
C GLU A 415 11.11 5.45 -7.41
N ALA A 416 10.82 6.74 -7.27
CA ALA A 416 9.45 7.24 -7.19
C ALA A 416 8.63 6.91 -8.44
N LEU A 417 9.24 6.98 -9.63
CA LEU A 417 8.58 6.60 -10.89
C LEU A 417 8.22 5.10 -10.92
N GLN A 418 9.12 4.23 -10.48
CA GLN A 418 8.88 2.79 -10.40
C GLN A 418 7.78 2.45 -9.40
N LEU A 419 7.85 3.04 -8.20
CA LEU A 419 6.86 2.84 -7.16
C LEU A 419 5.50 3.42 -7.54
N CYS A 420 5.43 4.51 -8.32
CA CYS A 420 4.15 5.06 -8.79
C CYS A 420 3.33 4.04 -9.58
N ARG A 421 3.98 3.25 -10.45
CA ARG A 421 3.30 2.23 -11.25
C ARG A 421 2.70 1.13 -10.36
N ILE A 422 3.53 0.60 -9.46
CA ILE A 422 3.09 -0.47 -8.55
C ILE A 422 1.99 0.06 -7.62
N ALA A 423 2.14 1.28 -7.11
CA ALA A 423 1.14 1.93 -6.27
C ALA A 423 -0.20 2.13 -6.99
N GLU A 424 -0.21 2.52 -8.27
CA GLU A 424 -1.46 2.62 -9.03
C GLU A 424 -2.15 1.25 -9.15
N GLU A 425 -1.39 0.19 -9.45
CA GLU A 425 -1.90 -1.18 -9.53
C GLU A 425 -2.46 -1.65 -8.16
N LYS A 426 -1.73 -1.41 -7.07
CA LYS A 426 -2.16 -1.78 -5.71
C LYS A 426 -3.35 -0.94 -5.24
N LEU A 427 -3.41 0.35 -5.55
CA LEU A 427 -4.54 1.22 -5.20
C LEU A 427 -5.81 0.77 -5.94
N ALA A 428 -5.71 0.47 -7.23
CA ALA A 428 -6.81 -0.06 -8.02
C ALA A 428 -7.33 -1.38 -7.44
N MET A 429 -6.43 -2.28 -7.03
CA MET A 429 -6.79 -3.55 -6.38
C MET A 429 -7.53 -3.31 -5.05
N ILE A 430 -7.02 -2.42 -4.20
CA ILE A 430 -7.64 -2.09 -2.90
C ILE A 430 -9.04 -1.51 -3.10
N LEU A 431 -9.17 -0.48 -3.94
CA LEU A 431 -10.46 0.14 -4.25
C LEU A 431 -11.42 -0.84 -4.94
N GLY A 432 -10.91 -1.74 -5.77
CA GLY A 432 -11.72 -2.76 -6.43
C GLY A 432 -12.31 -3.77 -5.44
N ARG A 433 -11.50 -4.28 -4.49
CA ARG A 433 -11.98 -5.16 -3.41
C ARG A 433 -12.98 -4.47 -2.48
N LEU A 434 -12.90 -3.15 -2.37
CA LEU A 434 -13.78 -2.30 -1.59
C LEU A 434 -14.88 -1.64 -2.42
N GLY A 435 -15.12 -2.10 -3.66
CA GLY A 435 -16.06 -1.48 -4.58
C GLY A 435 -17.50 -1.39 -4.06
N PHE A 436 -17.85 -2.25 -3.09
CA PHE A 436 -19.13 -2.19 -2.37
C PHE A 436 -19.39 -0.85 -1.66
N ILE A 437 -18.35 -0.08 -1.36
CA ILE A 437 -18.49 1.23 -0.71
C ILE A 437 -19.30 2.22 -1.57
N ALA A 438 -19.40 1.99 -2.88
CA ALA A 438 -20.21 2.80 -3.78
C ALA A 438 -21.73 2.70 -3.54
N ARG A 439 -22.17 1.74 -2.70
CA ARG A 439 -23.57 1.64 -2.23
C ARG A 439 -23.89 2.64 -1.13
N TYR A 440 -22.89 3.32 -0.58
CA TYR A 440 -23.03 4.17 0.59
C TYR A 440 -22.68 5.62 0.28
N THR A 441 -23.27 6.54 1.04
CA THR A 441 -23.02 7.98 0.90
C THR A 441 -22.94 8.62 2.28
N LEU A 442 -22.03 9.57 2.44
CA LEU A 442 -21.92 10.32 3.69
C LEU A 442 -22.84 11.55 3.68
N ALA A 443 -23.38 11.91 4.83
CA ALA A 443 -24.14 13.13 5.03
C ALA A 443 -23.77 13.76 6.37
N SER A 444 -23.52 15.07 6.36
CA SER A 444 -23.37 15.87 7.58
C SER A 444 -24.74 16.40 7.99
N VAL A 445 -25.17 16.13 9.22
CA VAL A 445 -26.43 16.64 9.78
C VAL A 445 -26.07 17.75 10.76
N LYS A 446 -26.46 18.99 10.44
CA LYS A 446 -26.20 20.14 11.31
C LYS A 446 -27.19 20.23 12.44
N ASP A 447 -28.48 20.17 12.09
CA ASP A 447 -29.57 20.48 13.00
C ASP A 447 -30.88 19.80 12.56
N ILE A 448 -31.79 19.63 13.52
CA ILE A 448 -33.07 18.95 13.35
C ILE A 448 -34.18 19.74 14.03
N ASP A 449 -35.06 20.35 13.24
CA ASP A 449 -36.24 21.05 13.74
C ASP A 449 -37.42 20.07 13.89
N VAL A 450 -38.19 20.18 14.99
CA VAL A 450 -39.41 19.40 15.19
C VAL A 450 -40.63 20.15 14.63
N ILE A 451 -41.34 19.51 13.70
CA ILE A 451 -42.58 20.01 13.10
C ILE A 451 -43.77 19.22 13.66
N LYS A 452 -44.55 19.84 14.55
CA LYS A 452 -45.79 19.26 15.09
C LYS A 452 -46.90 20.30 15.19
N TYR A 453 -47.89 20.20 14.33
CA TYR A 453 -49.08 21.05 14.36
C TYR A 453 -50.19 20.43 15.23
N ARG A 454 -51.11 21.26 15.72
CA ARG A 454 -52.25 20.81 16.57
C ARG A 454 -53.08 19.69 15.92
N HIS A 455 -53.28 19.75 14.61
CA HIS A 455 -54.07 18.77 13.86
C HIS A 455 -53.25 17.55 13.40
N SER A 456 -51.92 17.59 13.51
CA SER A 456 -51.02 16.50 13.11
C SER A 456 -50.77 15.58 14.30
N LYS A 457 -51.19 14.31 14.20
CA LYS A 457 -51.02 13.33 15.28
C LYS A 457 -49.59 12.82 15.43
N VAL A 458 -48.80 12.85 14.36
CA VAL A 458 -47.41 12.35 14.32
C VAL A 458 -46.47 13.53 14.08
N PRO A 459 -45.41 13.72 14.90
CA PRO A 459 -44.41 14.74 14.64
C PRO A 459 -43.60 14.38 13.39
N LYS A 460 -43.17 15.41 12.65
CA LYS A 460 -42.18 15.28 11.58
C LYS A 460 -40.90 16.01 11.99
N PHE A 461 -39.78 15.61 11.43
CA PHE A 461 -38.46 16.16 11.73
C PHE A 461 -37.88 16.73 10.46
N LYS A 462 -37.44 17.99 10.52
CA LYS A 462 -36.81 18.69 9.41
C LYS A 462 -35.30 18.74 9.65
N HIS A 463 -34.56 17.98 8.88
CA HIS A 463 -33.12 17.86 8.94
C HIS A 463 -32.46 18.89 8.02
N LYS A 464 -31.51 19.66 8.55
CA LYS A 464 -30.58 20.49 7.76
C LYS A 464 -29.34 19.66 7.51
N LEU A 465 -29.18 19.15 6.27
CA LEU A 465 -28.16 18.18 5.93
C LEU A 465 -27.32 18.63 4.73
N VAL A 466 -26.04 18.25 4.74
CA VAL A 466 -25.14 18.41 3.59
C VAL A 466 -24.79 17.02 3.09
N LYS A 467 -25.28 16.64 1.91
CA LYS A 467 -24.87 15.38 1.27
C LYS A 467 -23.42 15.51 0.80
N LEU A 468 -22.55 14.66 1.33
CA LEU A 468 -21.13 14.63 1.04
C LEU A 468 -20.92 13.72 -0.18
N VAL A 469 -21.20 14.28 -1.36
CA VAL A 469 -21.02 13.66 -2.68
C VAL A 469 -20.27 14.64 -3.56
N GLN A 470 -19.43 14.15 -4.47
CA GLN A 470 -18.71 15.01 -5.41
C GLN A 470 -19.69 15.88 -6.22
N ARG A 471 -19.54 17.21 -6.11
CA ARG A 471 -20.28 18.19 -6.91
C ARG A 471 -19.33 19.24 -7.46
N PHE A 472 -19.38 19.49 -8.77
CA PHE A 472 -18.59 20.55 -9.39
C PHE A 472 -19.07 21.97 -9.05
N VAL A 473 -20.26 22.10 -8.42
CA VAL A 473 -20.88 23.37 -7.99
C VAL A 473 -20.80 23.56 -6.46
N GLY A 474 -20.01 22.75 -5.76
CA GLY A 474 -19.87 22.77 -4.30
C GLY A 474 -20.94 21.97 -3.55
N LEU A 475 -20.68 21.73 -2.26
CA LEU A 475 -21.61 21.05 -1.35
C LEU A 475 -22.68 22.05 -0.91
N ALA A 476 -23.95 21.71 -1.12
CA ALA A 476 -25.07 22.57 -0.75
C ALA A 476 -25.85 21.95 0.41
N GLU A 477 -26.30 22.80 1.32
CA GLU A 477 -27.25 22.43 2.35
C GLU A 477 -28.61 22.10 1.72
N GLU A 478 -29.14 20.94 2.06
CA GLU A 478 -30.45 20.46 1.69
C GLU A 478 -31.31 20.35 2.95
N GLN A 479 -32.60 20.66 2.80
CA GLN A 479 -33.58 20.44 3.86
C GLN A 479 -34.43 19.23 3.52
N GLN A 480 -34.52 18.29 4.44
CA GLN A 480 -35.34 17.10 4.27
C GLN A 480 -36.28 16.91 5.46
N VAL A 481 -37.54 16.58 5.18
CA VAL A 481 -38.54 16.28 6.22
C VAL A 481 -38.79 14.78 6.27
N LEU A 482 -38.60 14.17 7.43
CA LEU A 482 -38.77 12.74 7.69
C LEU A 482 -39.70 12.51 8.89
N GLU A 483 -40.27 11.31 9.00
CA GLU A 483 -41.06 10.90 10.17
C GLU A 483 -40.20 10.45 11.36
N LYS A 484 -38.95 10.05 11.09
CA LYS A 484 -37.96 9.68 12.11
C LYS A 484 -36.84 10.70 12.15
N TYR A 485 -36.30 10.95 13.35
CA TYR A 485 -35.12 11.78 13.52
C TYR A 485 -33.84 11.01 13.13
N MET A 486 -32.77 11.78 12.96
CA MET A 486 -31.39 11.32 12.78
C MET A 486 -30.58 11.91 13.95
N ASP A 487 -29.26 11.73 13.95
CA ASP A 487 -28.41 12.34 14.96
C ASP A 487 -27.96 13.74 14.55
N THR A 488 -28.15 14.72 15.43
CA THR A 488 -27.73 16.12 15.23
C THR A 488 -26.22 16.28 15.39
N ALA A 489 -25.63 17.28 14.70
CA ALA A 489 -24.22 17.62 14.75
C ALA A 489 -23.31 16.40 14.52
N SER A 490 -23.64 15.61 13.50
CA SER A 490 -23.03 14.31 13.24
C SER A 490 -22.76 14.08 11.76
N VAL A 491 -21.80 13.20 11.47
CA VAL A 491 -21.57 12.68 10.13
C VAL A 491 -22.11 11.25 10.06
N LEU A 492 -23.01 11.01 9.11
CA LEU A 492 -23.73 9.75 8.96
C LEU A 492 -23.32 9.03 7.68
N LEU A 493 -23.18 7.71 7.75
CA LEU A 493 -23.10 6.83 6.59
C LEU A 493 -24.50 6.33 6.23
N LEU A 494 -24.97 6.64 5.02
CA LEU A 494 -26.28 6.26 4.51
C LEU A 494 -26.15 5.09 3.54
N ASN A 495 -27.04 4.10 3.64
CA ASN A 495 -27.14 3.02 2.66
C ASN A 495 -28.14 3.42 1.55
N ASN A 496 -27.66 3.59 0.32
CA ASN A 496 -28.48 4.01 -0.82
C ASN A 496 -29.34 2.87 -1.40
N GLY A 497 -29.01 1.61 -1.11
CA GLY A 497 -29.70 0.43 -1.64
C GLY A 497 -30.82 -0.12 -0.76
N ALA A 498 -30.98 0.39 0.46
CA ALA A 498 -31.97 -0.12 1.41
C ALA A 498 -33.38 0.43 1.13
N GLU A 499 -34.40 -0.43 1.15
CA GLU A 499 -35.82 -0.04 0.99
C GLU A 499 -36.28 0.97 2.05
N ARG A 500 -35.71 0.85 3.26
CA ARG A 500 -35.88 1.80 4.35
C ARG A 500 -34.56 2.49 4.61
N ARG A 501 -34.63 3.80 4.85
CA ARG A 501 -33.44 4.58 5.17
C ARG A 501 -32.80 4.08 6.47
N GLN A 502 -31.60 3.54 6.34
CA GLN A 502 -30.72 3.13 7.43
C GLN A 502 -29.48 4.03 7.40
N PHE A 503 -28.99 4.38 8.58
CA PHE A 503 -27.77 5.14 8.73
C PHE A 503 -26.94 4.59 9.89
N LEU A 504 -25.63 4.84 9.83
CA LEU A 504 -24.68 4.62 10.91
C LEU A 504 -24.05 5.97 11.26
N ASN A 505 -23.98 6.30 12.55
CA ASN A 505 -23.36 7.54 13.00
C ASN A 505 -21.85 7.36 13.16
N LEU A 506 -21.06 8.10 12.38
CA LEU A 506 -19.61 8.02 12.39
C LEU A 506 -18.95 9.03 13.34
N SER A 507 -19.70 9.98 13.88
CA SER A 507 -19.18 10.89 14.89
C SER A 507 -19.05 10.16 16.23
N PRO A 508 -17.96 10.40 16.98
CA PRO A 508 -16.95 11.44 16.83
C PRO A 508 -15.71 11.02 16.00
N PHE A 509 -15.64 9.80 15.45
CA PHE A 509 -14.45 9.36 14.69
C PHE A 509 -14.27 10.12 13.37
N LEU A 510 -15.38 10.51 12.75
CA LEU A 510 -15.43 11.48 11.65
C LEU A 510 -16.38 12.61 12.04
N ILE A 511 -15.90 13.84 11.93
CA ILE A 511 -16.69 15.05 12.24
C ILE A 511 -16.67 16.02 11.07
N ASP A 512 -17.70 16.87 11.03
CA ASP A 512 -17.73 18.09 10.22
C ASP A 512 -17.60 19.28 11.17
N GLU A 513 -16.48 19.97 11.15
CA GLU A 513 -16.25 21.15 12.01
C GLU A 513 -17.35 22.20 11.79
N ASN A 514 -17.79 22.33 10.54
CA ASN A 514 -18.78 23.30 10.13
C ASN A 514 -20.23 22.85 10.41
N ALA A 515 -20.44 21.62 10.90
CA ALA A 515 -21.73 21.24 11.45
C ALA A 515 -22.05 21.95 12.77
N PHE A 516 -21.02 22.49 13.44
CA PHE A 516 -21.14 23.27 14.68
C PHE A 516 -21.21 24.79 14.44
N ASP A 517 -21.19 25.24 13.19
CA ASP A 517 -21.30 26.65 12.81
C ASP A 517 -22.50 26.88 11.88
N GLU A 518 -23.52 27.58 12.38
CA GLU A 518 -24.73 27.92 11.62
C GLU A 518 -24.46 28.75 10.35
N LYS A 519 -23.33 29.48 10.31
CA LYS A 519 -22.97 30.35 9.17
C LYS A 519 -22.19 29.62 8.09
N ALA A 520 -21.63 28.45 8.39
CA ALA A 520 -20.76 27.74 7.47
C ALA A 520 -21.58 26.96 6.44
N ALA A 521 -21.39 27.24 5.15
CA ALA A 521 -22.14 26.57 4.08
C ALA A 521 -21.46 25.30 3.55
N ILE A 522 -20.15 25.15 3.77
CA ILE A 522 -19.32 24.09 3.17
C ILE A 522 -18.88 23.13 4.27
N ALA A 523 -19.06 21.82 4.09
CA ALA A 523 -18.58 20.84 5.05
C ALA A 523 -17.05 20.84 5.13
N LYS A 524 -16.51 20.76 6.36
CA LYS A 524 -15.09 20.72 6.65
C LYS A 524 -14.79 19.49 7.50
N LEU A 525 -14.44 18.41 6.80
CA LEU A 525 -14.34 17.08 7.39
C LEU A 525 -12.99 16.82 8.05
N TYR A 526 -13.06 16.17 9.20
CA TYR A 526 -11.91 15.82 10.01
C TYR A 526 -12.02 14.37 10.49
N PHE A 527 -10.95 13.62 10.32
CA PHE A 527 -10.79 12.30 10.93
C PHE A 527 -10.14 12.43 12.29
N PHE A 528 -10.63 11.66 13.25
CA PHE A 528 -9.95 11.48 14.52
C PHE A 528 -8.56 10.91 14.27
N ASP A 529 -7.57 11.46 14.98
CA ASP A 529 -6.17 11.10 14.79
C ASP A 529 -5.61 10.46 16.05
N HIS A 530 -5.61 11.16 17.19
CA HIS A 530 -5.14 10.62 18.46
C HIS A 530 -5.67 11.39 19.67
N TYR A 531 -5.46 10.82 20.86
CA TYR A 531 -5.70 11.51 22.13
C TYR A 531 -4.37 11.99 22.76
N GLU A 532 -4.25 13.30 22.97
CA GLU A 532 -3.09 13.91 23.63
C GLU A 532 -3.35 14.00 25.14
N LYS A 533 -2.79 13.04 25.90
CA LYS A 533 -2.97 12.96 27.37
C LYS A 533 -2.50 14.20 28.12
N GLY A 534 -1.39 14.81 27.70
CA GLY A 534 -0.81 16.00 28.35
C GLY A 534 -1.72 17.23 28.29
N GLY A 535 -2.48 17.35 27.20
CA GLY A 535 -3.42 18.45 26.96
C GLY A 535 -4.89 18.12 27.25
N ASP A 536 -5.21 16.86 27.55
CA ASP A 536 -6.58 16.34 27.61
C ASP A 536 -7.37 16.77 26.35
N ALA A 537 -6.76 16.49 25.20
CA ALA A 537 -7.18 16.97 23.89
C ALA A 537 -7.37 15.82 22.90
N TYR A 538 -8.45 15.86 22.13
CA TYR A 538 -8.67 15.00 20.98
C TYR A 538 -8.17 15.71 19.73
N CYS A 539 -7.18 15.12 19.06
CA CYS A 539 -6.57 15.66 17.86
C CYS A 539 -7.26 15.08 16.62
N TYR A 540 -7.45 15.94 15.64
CA TYR A 540 -8.12 15.61 14.39
C TYR A 540 -7.31 16.12 13.20
N LYS A 541 -7.27 15.35 12.13
CA LYS A 541 -6.62 15.72 10.87
C LYS A 541 -7.62 16.02 9.78
N HIS A 542 -7.32 17.04 8.97
CA HIS A 542 -8.22 17.49 7.92
C HIS A 542 -8.24 16.47 6.77
N VAL A 543 -9.41 15.92 6.46
CA VAL A 543 -9.55 14.82 5.48
C VAL A 543 -8.95 15.19 4.12
N TYR A 544 -9.25 16.37 3.58
CA TYR A 544 -8.73 16.79 2.25
C TYR A 544 -7.31 17.36 2.27
N LYS A 545 -6.76 17.68 3.44
CA LYS A 545 -5.46 18.37 3.59
C LYS A 545 -4.78 17.86 4.86
N PRO A 546 -4.36 16.59 4.89
CA PRO A 546 -3.87 15.95 6.10
C PRO A 546 -2.61 16.60 6.68
N ASN A 547 -1.86 17.37 5.88
CA ASN A 547 -0.67 18.09 6.30
C ASN A 547 -0.97 19.49 6.89
N ASP A 548 -2.22 19.95 6.86
CA ASP A 548 -2.61 21.21 7.53
C ASP A 548 -2.54 21.03 9.06
N GLN A 549 -2.54 22.15 9.80
CA GLN A 549 -2.54 22.13 11.26
C GLN A 549 -3.72 21.30 11.80
N PRO A 550 -3.47 20.37 12.74
CA PRO A 550 -4.52 19.54 13.30
C PRO A 550 -5.52 20.37 14.10
N LEU A 551 -6.79 19.96 14.08
CA LEU A 551 -7.82 20.52 14.94
C LEU A 551 -7.72 19.86 16.32
N MET A 552 -7.49 20.66 17.36
CA MET A 552 -7.38 20.18 18.74
C MET A 552 -8.66 20.52 19.52
N ILE A 553 -9.40 19.48 19.90
CA ILE A 553 -10.63 19.59 20.69
C ILE A 553 -10.32 19.34 22.17
N ARG A 554 -10.50 20.37 22.99
CA ARG A 554 -10.36 20.41 24.45
C ARG A 554 -11.72 20.74 25.08
N GLN A 555 -11.81 21.84 25.82
CA GLN A 555 -13.05 22.30 26.49
C GLN A 555 -13.78 23.43 25.75
N GLN A 556 -13.50 23.64 24.45
CA GLN A 556 -14.19 24.67 23.66
C GLN A 556 -15.72 24.40 23.67
N ALA A 557 -16.52 25.45 23.86
CA ALA A 557 -17.97 25.33 24.01
C ALA A 557 -18.64 24.59 22.84
N ASN A 558 -18.22 24.89 21.62
CA ASN A 558 -18.82 24.34 20.39
C ASN A 558 -18.56 22.85 20.21
N PHE A 559 -17.52 22.29 20.84
CA PHE A 559 -17.11 20.89 20.69
C PHE A 559 -17.32 20.05 21.96
N ARG A 560 -18.03 20.57 22.97
CA ARG A 560 -18.28 19.84 24.23
C ARG A 560 -18.93 18.48 24.02
N ILE A 561 -19.83 18.38 23.04
CA ILE A 561 -20.52 17.12 22.72
C ILE A 561 -19.56 16.05 22.20
N ILE A 562 -18.54 16.44 21.42
CA ILE A 562 -17.52 15.51 20.89
C ILE A 562 -16.70 14.89 22.03
N LYS A 563 -16.28 15.71 23.01
CA LYS A 563 -15.57 15.20 24.19
C LYS A 563 -16.46 14.25 25.00
N SER A 564 -17.71 14.64 25.26
CA SER A 564 -18.67 13.80 25.98
C SER A 564 -18.94 12.47 25.27
N GLN A 565 -18.93 12.48 23.93
CA GLN A 565 -19.07 11.29 23.10
C GLN A 565 -17.88 10.34 23.31
N PHE A 566 -16.64 10.81 23.20
CA PHE A 566 -15.49 9.95 23.45
C PHE A 566 -15.38 9.44 24.89
N ASP A 567 -15.74 10.26 25.88
CA ASP A 567 -15.77 9.81 27.27
C ASP A 567 -16.82 8.70 27.48
N SER A 568 -17.97 8.79 26.81
CA SER A 568 -18.99 7.73 26.83
C SER A 568 -18.50 6.45 26.16
N PHE A 569 -17.82 6.58 25.02
CA PHE A 569 -17.19 5.45 24.32
C PHE A 569 -16.10 4.78 25.19
N ALA A 570 -15.24 5.58 25.82
CA ALA A 570 -14.22 5.09 26.75
C ALA A 570 -14.84 4.35 27.94
N GLN A 571 -15.94 4.86 28.50
CA GLN A 571 -16.63 4.21 29.60
C GLN A 571 -17.18 2.83 29.21
N LEU A 572 -17.64 2.65 27.97
CA LEU A 572 -18.15 1.36 27.48
C LEU A 572 -17.03 0.33 27.28
N ILE A 573 -15.83 0.77 26.87
CA ILE A 573 -14.72 -0.13 26.53
C ILE A 573 -13.79 -0.37 27.72
N PHE A 574 -13.43 0.70 28.43
CA PHE A 574 -12.40 0.69 29.46
C PHE A 574 -12.96 0.80 30.88
N GLN A 575 -14.27 1.02 31.03
CA GLN A 575 -14.95 1.22 32.32
C GLN A 575 -14.45 2.45 33.12
N GLN A 576 -13.73 3.34 32.47
CA GLN A 576 -13.20 4.58 33.04
C GLN A 576 -13.12 5.66 31.94
N PRO A 577 -13.06 6.96 32.30
CA PRO A 577 -12.91 8.06 31.35
C PRO A 577 -11.65 7.92 30.49
N MET A 578 -11.65 8.54 29.30
CA MET A 578 -10.54 8.41 28.35
C MET A 578 -9.19 8.81 28.96
N LYS A 579 -9.17 9.89 29.76
CA LYS A 579 -7.98 10.41 30.44
C LYS A 579 -7.33 9.42 31.42
N GLU A 580 -8.13 8.53 32.00
CA GLU A 580 -7.68 7.51 32.96
C GLU A 580 -7.34 6.21 32.22
N ALA A 581 -8.06 5.91 31.15
CA ALA A 581 -7.88 4.71 30.35
C ALA A 581 -6.63 4.72 29.48
N VAL A 582 -6.28 5.88 28.93
CA VAL A 582 -5.30 6.04 27.84
C VAL A 582 -4.16 6.89 28.36
#